data_AF-A0A535XZF3-F1
#
_entry.id   AF-A0A535XZF3-F1
#
_cell.length_a   1.000
_cell.length_b   1.000
_cell.length_c   1.000
_cell.angle_alpha   90.00
_cell.angle_beta   90.00
_cell.angle_gamma   90.00
#
_symmetry.space_group_name_H-M   'P 1'
#
loop_
_entity.id
_entity.type
_entity.pdbx_description
1 polymer ?
#
loop_
_entity_poly.entity_id
_entity_poly.type
_entity_poly.pdbx_seq_one_letter_code
_entity_poly.pdbx_strand_id
1 'polypeptide(L)'
;MAVVLALAPTTAFASTNYHEAVSGIETGYPYSNDSCPAPKSISPFAGAAQGTIDGTFQIAVCHTQLDPNAEIVGGSFVITGGTTTVSGQFATGGTVTLVGQTVLDGTCTQTYAVSGGLLPAGKFAGTLVHYGSWTGSSCSVFFATISGRALLKL
;
A
#
# COMPACT_ATOMS: atom_id res chain seq x y z
N MET A 1 21.41 19.14 55.14
CA MET A 1 21.23 17.89 54.37
C MET A 1 20.70 18.30 53.00
N ALA A 2 21.56 18.32 51.97
CA ALA A 2 21.19 18.79 50.64
C ALA A 2 20.91 17.57 49.74
N VAL A 3 19.71 17.49 49.19
CA VAL A 3 19.31 16.46 48.23
C VAL A 3 19.65 16.98 46.84
N VAL A 4 20.62 16.37 46.17
CA VAL A 4 20.94 16.64 44.77
C VAL A 4 20.05 15.74 43.92
N LEU A 5 19.02 16.31 43.26
CA LEU A 5 18.27 15.60 42.23
C LEU A 5 19.14 15.51 40.97
N ALA A 6 19.66 14.32 40.67
CA ALA A 6 20.29 14.03 39.39
C ALA A 6 19.21 13.97 38.30
N LEU A 7 19.18 14.95 37.39
CA LEU A 7 18.38 14.86 36.17
C LEU A 7 19.04 13.84 35.24
N ALA A 8 18.40 12.68 35.05
CA ALA A 8 18.77 11.77 33.99
C ALA A 8 18.41 12.40 32.62
N PRO A 9 19.32 12.42 31.63
CA PRO A 9 19.01 12.93 30.31
C PRO A 9 17.99 12.03 29.62
N THR A 10 16.79 12.55 29.38
CA THR A 10 15.79 11.92 28.52
C THR A 10 16.13 12.21 27.07
N THR A 11 16.67 11.23 26.35
CA THR A 11 16.82 11.32 24.90
C THR A 11 15.44 11.14 24.26
N ALA A 12 14.83 12.24 23.82
CA ALA A 12 13.67 12.18 22.94
C ALA A 12 14.14 11.86 21.52
N PHE A 13 13.82 10.68 20.99
CA PHE A 13 13.97 10.41 19.56
C PHE A 13 12.93 11.26 18.82
N ALA A 14 13.40 12.19 17.98
CA ALA A 14 12.51 12.95 17.12
C ALA A 14 11.92 11.99 16.08
N SER A 15 10.60 11.81 16.12
CA SER A 15 9.94 11.01 15.09
C SER A 15 9.98 11.78 13.76
N THR A 16 10.47 11.13 12.72
CA THR A 16 10.50 11.67 11.36
C THR A 16 9.21 11.31 10.65
N ASN A 17 8.54 12.33 10.09
CA ASN A 17 7.34 12.13 9.30
C ASN A 17 7.72 12.16 7.81
N TYR A 18 7.36 11.11 7.07
CA TYR A 18 7.50 11.08 5.61
C TYR A 18 6.12 11.16 4.98
N HIS A 19 5.97 12.10 4.04
CA HIS A 19 4.75 12.30 3.27
C HIS A 19 5.07 12.00 1.82
N GLU A 20 4.56 10.88 1.29
CA GLU A 20 4.82 10.44 -0.07
C GLU A 20 3.53 10.37 -0.87
N ALA A 21 3.52 10.92 -2.09
CA ALA A 21 2.58 10.61 -3.13
C ALA A 21 3.19 9.51 -4.01
N VAL A 22 2.45 8.42 -4.24
CA VAL A 22 2.92 7.29 -5.04
C VAL A 22 2.06 7.10 -6.27
N SER A 23 2.68 6.65 -7.36
CA SER A 23 2.00 6.25 -8.59
C SER A 23 2.78 5.14 -9.29
N GLY A 24 2.13 4.03 -9.58
CA GLY A 24 2.80 2.85 -10.13
C GLY A 24 1.86 1.85 -10.76
N ILE A 25 2.45 0.74 -11.18
CA ILE A 25 1.79 -0.34 -11.93
C ILE A 25 2.01 -1.67 -11.22
N GLU A 26 1.13 -2.61 -11.50
CA GLU A 26 1.30 -4.00 -11.11
C GLU A 26 2.54 -4.59 -11.79
N THR A 27 3.39 -5.30 -11.03
CA THR A 27 4.67 -5.82 -11.52
C THR A 27 4.68 -7.33 -11.74
N GLY A 28 3.58 -8.01 -11.45
CA GLY A 28 3.43 -9.44 -11.66
C GLY A 28 2.03 -9.91 -11.27
N TYR A 29 1.66 -11.09 -11.74
CA TYR A 29 0.36 -11.68 -11.40
C TYR A 29 0.21 -11.90 -9.90
N PRO A 30 -1.00 -11.72 -9.34
CA PRO A 30 -1.26 -12.06 -7.95
C PRO A 30 -0.93 -13.52 -7.64
N TYR A 31 -0.29 -13.76 -6.50
CA TYR A 31 0.17 -15.09 -6.09
C TYR A 31 -0.05 -15.32 -4.59
N SER A 32 -0.01 -16.57 -4.15
CA SER A 32 -0.10 -16.94 -2.73
C SER A 32 1.22 -17.56 -2.26
N ASN A 33 1.52 -17.46 -0.97
CA ASN A 33 2.65 -18.12 -0.33
C ASN A 33 2.32 -18.45 1.14
N ASP A 34 3.27 -18.99 1.90
CA ASP A 34 3.04 -19.39 3.30
C ASP A 34 2.62 -18.21 4.21
N SER A 35 3.09 -17.00 3.92
CA SER A 35 2.73 -15.78 4.66
C SER A 35 1.39 -15.18 4.22
N CYS A 36 0.90 -15.55 3.04
CA CYS A 36 -0.37 -15.10 2.46
C CYS A 36 -1.05 -16.29 1.74
N PRO A 37 -1.56 -17.28 2.50
CA PRO A 37 -2.04 -18.53 1.93
C PRO A 37 -3.38 -18.33 1.21
N ALA A 38 -3.61 -19.12 0.16
CA ALA A 38 -4.88 -19.16 -0.55
C ALA A 38 -6.06 -19.36 0.42
N PRO A 39 -7.23 -18.70 0.21
CA PRO A 39 -7.63 -17.95 -0.98
C PRO A 39 -7.13 -16.49 -1.01
N LYS A 40 -6.25 -16.09 -0.08
CA LYS A 40 -5.62 -14.77 -0.11
C LYS A 40 -4.57 -14.70 -1.21
N SER A 41 -4.27 -13.49 -1.66
CA SER A 41 -3.26 -13.25 -2.68
C SER A 41 -2.43 -12.02 -2.35
N ILE A 42 -1.20 -12.02 -2.85
CA ILE A 42 -0.25 -10.92 -2.81
C ILE A 42 -0.30 -10.25 -4.17
N SER A 43 -0.60 -8.96 -4.18
CA SER A 43 -0.55 -8.12 -5.38
C SER A 43 0.68 -7.20 -5.31
N PRO A 44 1.67 -7.37 -6.21
CA PRO A 44 2.89 -6.57 -6.22
C PRO A 44 2.76 -5.32 -7.11
N PHE A 45 3.19 -4.17 -6.61
CA PHE A 45 3.25 -2.93 -7.39
C PHE A 45 4.59 -2.22 -7.21
N ALA A 46 5.00 -1.46 -8.22
CA ALA A 46 6.14 -0.55 -8.12
C ALA A 46 5.92 0.70 -8.96
N GLY A 47 6.63 1.77 -8.62
CA GLY A 47 6.54 3.03 -9.34
C GLY A 47 7.29 4.17 -8.68
N ALA A 48 6.83 5.39 -8.96
CA ALA A 48 7.43 6.62 -8.44
C ALA A 48 6.83 7.01 -7.09
N ALA A 49 7.67 7.55 -6.22
CA ALA A 49 7.30 8.22 -4.98
C ALA A 49 7.78 9.68 -5.05
N GLN A 50 6.93 10.63 -4.67
CA GLN A 50 7.24 12.06 -4.63
C GLN A 50 6.80 12.65 -3.30
N GLY A 51 7.65 13.44 -2.65
CA GLY A 51 7.39 13.93 -1.32
C GLY A 51 8.65 14.23 -0.52
N THR A 52 8.80 13.54 0.61
CA THR A 52 9.93 13.74 1.52
C THR A 52 11.16 12.98 1.04
N ILE A 53 10.96 11.79 0.46
CA ILE A 53 12.04 10.90 0.00
C ILE A 53 12.39 11.15 -1.47
N ASP A 54 11.40 11.43 -2.32
CA ASP A 54 11.55 11.60 -3.77
C ASP A 54 12.35 10.46 -4.45
N GLY A 55 11.64 9.46 -4.98
CA GLY A 55 12.28 8.34 -5.65
C GLY A 55 11.30 7.28 -6.15
N THR A 56 11.47 6.06 -5.68
CA THR A 56 10.68 4.90 -6.12
C THR A 56 10.06 4.17 -4.94
N PHE A 57 8.98 3.44 -5.20
CA PHE A 57 8.40 2.52 -4.24
C PHE A 57 8.26 1.12 -4.84
N GLN A 58 8.26 0.14 -3.94
CA GLN A 58 7.86 -1.24 -4.22
C GLN A 58 6.98 -1.72 -3.08
N ILE A 59 5.85 -2.33 -3.40
CA ILE A 59 4.93 -2.93 -2.43
C ILE A 59 4.54 -4.34 -2.86
N ALA A 60 4.21 -5.16 -1.87
CA ALA A 60 3.61 -6.47 -2.04
C ALA A 60 2.51 -6.61 -0.98
N VAL A 61 1.25 -6.44 -1.38
CA VAL A 61 0.11 -6.33 -0.45
C VAL A 61 -0.64 -7.65 -0.41
N CYS A 62 -0.72 -8.27 0.77
CA CYS A 62 -1.53 -9.45 1.00
C CYS A 62 -2.97 -9.04 1.32
N HIS A 63 -3.93 -9.57 0.58
CA HIS A 63 -5.35 -9.29 0.78
C HIS A 63 -6.20 -10.54 0.65
N THR A 64 -7.42 -10.51 1.22
CA THR A 64 -8.43 -11.54 0.99
C THR A 64 -8.80 -11.62 -0.49
N GLN A 65 -9.51 -12.69 -0.89
CA GLN A 65 -10.09 -12.75 -2.23
C GLN A 65 -10.90 -11.49 -2.50
N LEU A 66 -10.66 -10.87 -3.67
CA LEU A 66 -11.34 -9.66 -4.10
C LEU A 66 -12.64 -10.01 -4.81
N ASP A 67 -13.77 -9.88 -4.11
CA ASP A 67 -15.10 -10.05 -4.69
C ASP A 67 -16.21 -9.39 -3.82
N PRO A 68 -16.78 -8.24 -4.23
CA PRO A 68 -16.14 -7.21 -5.04
C PRO A 68 -15.09 -6.42 -4.23
N ASN A 69 -15.02 -6.62 -2.91
CA ASN A 69 -14.13 -5.92 -2.00
C ASN A 69 -13.12 -6.90 -1.40
N ALA A 70 -12.02 -6.37 -0.84
CA ALA A 70 -11.06 -7.16 -0.10
C ALA A 70 -10.59 -6.42 1.15
N GLU A 71 -10.12 -7.19 2.13
CA GLU A 71 -9.40 -6.69 3.29
C GLU A 71 -7.89 -6.84 3.06
N ILE A 72 -7.12 -5.79 3.36
CA ILE A 72 -5.67 -5.87 3.46
C ILE A 72 -5.33 -6.53 4.79
N VAL A 73 -4.64 -7.67 4.71
CA VAL A 73 -4.28 -8.47 5.89
C VAL A 73 -2.78 -8.46 6.17
N GLY A 74 -2.00 -7.76 5.36
CA GLY A 74 -0.57 -7.56 5.56
C GLY A 74 0.11 -7.15 4.26
N GLY A 75 1.44 -7.22 4.27
CA GLY A 75 2.26 -6.92 3.10
C GLY A 75 3.45 -6.04 3.47
N SER A 76 4.41 -5.94 2.56
CA SER A 76 5.61 -5.11 2.73
C SER A 76 5.59 -3.91 1.81
N PHE A 77 6.24 -2.83 2.22
CA PHE A 77 6.57 -1.71 1.36
C PHE A 77 8.02 -1.29 1.56
N VAL A 78 8.60 -0.74 0.51
CA VAL A 78 9.90 -0.05 0.51
C VAL A 78 9.78 1.20 -0.34
N ILE A 79 10.28 2.33 0.15
CA ILE A 79 10.43 3.59 -0.57
C ILE A 79 11.91 3.98 -0.52
N THR A 80 12.50 4.24 -1.69
CA THR A 80 13.93 4.53 -1.83
C THR A 80 14.13 5.79 -2.65
N GLY A 81 14.93 6.72 -2.15
CA GLY A 81 15.32 7.96 -2.83
C GLY A 81 16.66 8.47 -2.30
N GLY A 82 17.61 8.76 -3.19
CA GLY A 82 18.97 9.15 -2.82
C GLY A 82 19.63 8.14 -1.88
N THR A 83 20.01 8.59 -0.68
CA THR A 83 20.59 7.76 0.39
C THR A 83 19.56 7.28 1.42
N THR A 84 18.27 7.60 1.23
CA THR A 84 17.20 7.30 2.16
C THR A 84 16.44 6.07 1.70
N THR A 85 16.29 5.10 2.59
CA THR A 85 15.43 3.93 2.39
C THR A 85 14.51 3.80 3.57
N VAL A 86 13.21 3.75 3.30
CA VAL A 86 12.17 3.54 4.30
C VAL A 86 11.40 2.28 3.95
N SER A 87 11.40 1.32 4.86
CA SER A 87 10.68 0.05 4.70
C SER A 87 9.72 -0.18 5.86
N GLY A 88 8.64 -0.89 5.59
CA GLY A 88 7.71 -1.29 6.63
C GLY A 88 6.66 -2.26 6.12
N GLN A 89 5.55 -2.36 6.84
CA GLN A 89 4.48 -3.29 6.54
C GLN A 89 3.12 -2.62 6.49
N PHE A 90 2.19 -3.19 5.73
CA PHE A 90 0.77 -2.88 5.85
C PHE A 90 0.22 -3.57 7.09
N ALA A 91 -0.54 -2.84 7.90
CA ALA A 91 -1.30 -3.40 9.01
C ALA A 91 -2.54 -4.13 8.50
N THR A 92 -3.00 -5.15 9.24
CA THR A 92 -4.28 -5.81 9.01
C THR A 92 -5.45 -4.84 9.23
N GLY A 93 -6.57 -5.06 8.54
CA GLY A 93 -7.80 -4.25 8.66
C GLY A 93 -7.88 -3.09 7.66
N GLY A 94 -6.96 -3.00 6.69
CA GLY A 94 -7.11 -2.09 5.55
C GLY A 94 -8.19 -2.58 4.58
N THR A 95 -8.66 -1.71 3.70
CA THR A 95 -9.76 -1.97 2.77
C THR A 95 -9.37 -1.71 1.32
N VAL A 96 -9.90 -2.55 0.44
CA VAL A 96 -9.95 -2.34 -1.01
C VAL A 96 -11.43 -2.42 -1.40
N THR A 97 -12.03 -1.28 -1.70
CA THR A 97 -13.48 -1.15 -1.91
C THR A 97 -13.78 -0.72 -3.33
N LEU A 98 -14.59 -1.49 -4.06
CA LEU A 98 -15.03 -1.11 -5.40
C LEU A 98 -15.89 0.16 -5.32
N VAL A 99 -15.47 1.22 -6.04
CA VAL A 99 -16.19 2.50 -6.10
C VAL A 99 -16.79 2.78 -7.46
N GLY A 100 -16.33 2.12 -8.51
CA GLY A 100 -16.89 2.27 -9.84
C GLY A 100 -16.46 1.16 -10.78
N GLN A 101 -17.32 0.87 -11.75
CA GLN A 101 -17.02 -0.02 -12.87
C GLN A 101 -17.55 0.61 -14.15
N THR A 102 -16.76 0.53 -15.21
CA THR A 102 -17.15 0.96 -16.56
C THR A 102 -16.90 -0.19 -17.52
N VAL A 103 -17.83 -0.40 -18.45
CA VAL A 103 -17.71 -1.36 -19.54
C VAL A 103 -17.95 -0.59 -20.83
N LEU A 104 -16.99 -0.65 -21.75
CA LEU A 104 -17.04 0.03 -23.03
C LEU A 104 -16.31 -0.80 -24.09
N ASP A 105 -16.99 -1.09 -25.21
CA ASP A 105 -16.41 -1.77 -26.38
C ASP A 105 -15.67 -3.08 -26.04
N GLY A 106 -16.23 -3.88 -25.14
CA GLY A 106 -15.65 -5.16 -24.71
C GLY A 106 -14.49 -5.05 -23.72
N THR A 107 -14.11 -3.84 -23.31
CA THR A 107 -13.17 -3.58 -22.24
C THR A 107 -13.90 -3.22 -20.95
N CYS A 108 -13.23 -3.43 -19.81
CA CYS A 108 -13.75 -3.05 -18.51
C CYS A 108 -12.67 -2.37 -17.67
N THR A 109 -13.10 -1.39 -16.89
CA THR A 109 -12.29 -0.71 -15.89
C THR A 109 -12.99 -0.80 -14.55
N GLN A 110 -12.29 -1.23 -13.52
CA GLN A 110 -12.80 -1.23 -12.14
C GLN A 110 -11.93 -0.31 -11.29
N THR A 111 -12.56 0.65 -10.61
CA THR A 111 -11.89 1.61 -9.75
C THR A 111 -12.19 1.26 -8.30
N TYR A 112 -11.14 1.19 -7.48
CA TYR A 112 -11.20 0.85 -6.07
C TYR A 112 -10.60 1.96 -5.23
N ALA A 113 -11.26 2.29 -4.11
CA ALA A 113 -10.65 3.04 -3.03
C ALA A 113 -9.84 2.08 -2.16
N VAL A 114 -8.60 2.46 -1.85
CA VAL A 114 -7.68 1.67 -1.02
C VAL A 114 -7.32 2.48 0.22
N SER A 115 -7.41 1.88 1.40
CA SER A 115 -7.04 2.51 2.67
C SER A 115 -6.39 1.49 3.59
N GLY A 116 -5.37 1.87 4.36
CA GLY A 116 -4.75 0.96 5.30
C GLY A 116 -3.81 1.63 6.29
N GLY A 117 -3.59 0.98 7.43
CA GLY A 117 -2.53 1.36 8.36
C GLY A 117 -1.16 0.91 7.87
N LEU A 118 -0.12 1.66 8.20
CA LEU A 118 1.28 1.29 7.94
C LEU A 118 2.02 1.13 9.27
N LEU A 119 2.88 0.11 9.34
CA LEU A 119 3.71 -0.20 10.51
C LEU A 119 5.14 0.31 10.28
N PRO A 120 5.82 0.80 11.33
CA PRO A 120 5.41 0.83 12.74
C PRO A 120 4.33 1.88 13.07
N ALA A 121 4.25 2.98 12.32
CA ALA A 121 3.16 3.94 12.43
C ALA A 121 2.96 4.70 11.11
N GLY A 122 1.70 4.83 10.67
CA GLY A 122 1.40 5.51 9.42
C GLY A 122 0.07 5.09 8.82
N LYS A 123 -0.23 5.63 7.63
CA LYS A 123 -1.42 5.30 6.86
C LYS A 123 -1.19 5.47 5.37
N PHE A 124 -1.93 4.69 4.58
CA PHE A 124 -2.03 4.81 3.14
C PHE A 124 -3.47 5.08 2.74
N ALA A 125 -3.69 5.96 1.77
CA ALA A 125 -4.97 6.15 1.10
C ALA A 125 -4.74 6.37 -0.39
N GLY A 126 -5.46 5.64 -1.24
CA GLY A 126 -5.22 5.68 -2.68
C GLY A 126 -6.35 5.11 -3.51
N THR A 127 -6.07 5.01 -4.81
CA THR A 127 -6.94 4.48 -5.85
C THR A 127 -6.20 3.39 -6.60
N LEU A 128 -6.81 2.22 -6.64
CA LEU A 128 -6.42 1.10 -7.50
C LEU A 128 -7.35 1.07 -8.71
N VAL A 129 -6.81 0.91 -9.91
CA VAL A 129 -7.60 0.77 -11.13
C VAL A 129 -7.21 -0.53 -11.80
N HIS A 130 -8.18 -1.41 -12.01
CA HIS A 130 -8.05 -2.60 -12.84
C HIS A 130 -8.48 -2.29 -14.27
N TYR A 131 -7.74 -2.84 -15.21
CA TYR A 131 -8.02 -2.85 -16.63
C TYR A 131 -8.16 -4.29 -17.11
N GLY A 132 -9.23 -4.55 -17.85
CA GLY A 132 -9.58 -5.90 -18.23
C GLY A 132 -10.42 -5.98 -19.50
N SER A 133 -10.74 -7.21 -19.87
CA SER A 133 -11.72 -7.55 -20.90
C SER A 133 -13.04 -7.95 -20.24
N TRP A 134 -14.15 -7.46 -20.78
CA TRP A 134 -15.47 -7.82 -20.31
C TRP A 134 -15.87 -9.19 -20.86
N THR A 135 -16.20 -10.14 -19.97
CA THR A 135 -16.57 -11.52 -20.34
C THR A 135 -18.08 -11.69 -20.58
N GLY A 136 -18.87 -10.63 -20.41
CA GLY A 136 -20.33 -10.69 -20.39
C GLY A 136 -20.92 -10.68 -18.97
N SER A 137 -20.17 -11.16 -17.97
CA SER A 137 -20.59 -11.20 -16.57
C SER A 137 -19.57 -10.65 -15.58
N SER A 138 -18.28 -10.64 -15.95
CA SER A 138 -17.19 -10.19 -15.07
C SER A 138 -16.10 -9.46 -15.86
N CYS A 139 -15.28 -8.71 -15.13
CA CYS A 139 -14.08 -8.10 -15.67
C CYS A 139 -12.90 -9.07 -15.53
N SER A 140 -12.38 -9.57 -16.65
CA SER A 140 -11.14 -10.36 -16.68
C SER A 140 -9.95 -9.42 -16.69
N VAL A 141 -9.38 -9.18 -15.51
CA VAL A 141 -8.29 -8.21 -15.28
C VAL A 141 -6.97 -8.75 -15.84
N PHE A 142 -6.24 -7.90 -16.56
CA PHE A 142 -4.89 -8.21 -17.07
C PHE A 142 -3.84 -7.18 -16.70
N PHE A 143 -4.25 -6.02 -16.16
CA PHE A 143 -3.36 -4.94 -15.78
C PHE A 143 -3.98 -4.07 -14.69
N ALA A 144 -3.15 -3.58 -13.76
CA ALA A 144 -3.60 -2.67 -12.72
C ALA A 144 -2.62 -1.52 -12.45
N THR A 145 -3.16 -0.38 -12.02
CA THR A 145 -2.40 0.78 -11.56
C THR A 145 -2.79 1.18 -10.15
N ILE A 146 -1.83 1.65 -9.36
CA ILE A 146 -2.06 2.18 -8.02
C ILE A 146 -1.55 3.62 -7.94
N SER A 147 -2.32 4.49 -7.31
CA SER A 147 -1.85 5.82 -6.93
C SER A 147 -2.38 6.17 -5.55
N GLY A 148 -1.68 6.98 -4.78
CA GLY A 148 -2.14 7.34 -3.44
C GLY A 148 -1.18 8.20 -2.67
N ARG A 149 -1.46 8.37 -1.38
CA ARG A 149 -0.60 9.07 -0.43
C ARG A 149 -0.31 8.18 0.78
N ALA A 150 0.96 8.10 1.13
CA ALA A 150 1.46 7.47 2.34
C ALA A 150 1.95 8.54 3.33
N LEU A 151 1.55 8.37 4.59
CA LEU A 151 2.12 9.08 5.73
C LEU A 151 2.82 8.04 6.61
N LEU A 152 4.11 8.21 6.84
CA LEU A 152 4.92 7.32 7.68
C LEU A 152 5.47 8.11 8.86
N LYS A 153 5.50 7.48 10.03
CA LYS A 153 6.08 8.03 11.26
C LYS A 153 7.10 7.04 11.80
N LEU A 154 8.37 7.40 11.70
CA LEU A 154 9.51 6.60 12.13
C LEU A 154 10.27 7.28 13.25
#